data_AF-T1AFN1-F1
#
_entry.id   AF-T1AFN1-F1
#
_cell.length_a   1.000
_cell.length_b   1.000
_cell.length_c   1.000
_cell.angle_alpha   90.00
_cell.angle_beta   90.00
_cell.angle_gamma   90.00
#
_symmetry.space_group_name_H-M   'P 1'
#
loop_
_entity.id
_entity.type
_entity.pdbx_description
1 polymer ?
#
loop_
_entity_poly.entity_id
_entity_poly.type
_entity_poly.pdbx_seq_one_letter_code
_entity_poly.pdbx_strand_id
1 'polypeptide(L)'
;MKREKKWYAEIDWTSLPWFQKNKAVLGSYSTFLGLQVDSPDNPRRYRCITIGDSCLFHLSGPKMESFPFSDYRDLNYTPRLMWSGHGFPIGLSKDVEPPGLEVKYGKIKDGDTLILATDAISKWMLQNKGGKPWQQILENAENWDSYIGDLISSGAMKNDDITAIFISVS
;
A
#
# COMPACT_ATOMS: atom_id res chain seq x y z
N MET A 1 -1.94 22.19 -10.78
CA MET A 1 -2.69 23.37 -11.29
C MET A 1 -3.00 23.37 -12.79
N LYS A 2 -2.05 23.35 -13.75
CA LYS A 2 -2.39 23.36 -15.20
C LYS A 2 -3.11 22.09 -15.70
N ARG A 3 -2.69 20.90 -15.25
CA ARG A 3 -3.28 19.62 -15.67
C ARG A 3 -4.65 19.35 -15.04
N GLU A 4 -4.78 19.64 -13.75
CA GLU A 4 -6.04 19.51 -13.00
C GLU A 4 -7.15 20.39 -13.59
N LYS A 5 -6.89 21.68 -13.85
CA LYS A 5 -7.86 22.58 -14.49
C LYS A 5 -8.30 22.08 -15.87
N LYS A 6 -7.38 21.46 -16.62
CA LYS A 6 -7.69 20.89 -17.93
C LYS A 6 -8.61 19.68 -17.79
N TRP A 7 -8.30 18.75 -16.89
CA TRP A 7 -9.16 17.59 -16.59
C TRP A 7 -10.56 18.03 -16.14
N TYR A 8 -10.65 19.02 -15.26
CA TYR A 8 -11.92 19.60 -14.80
C TYR A 8 -12.77 20.20 -15.94
N ALA A 9 -12.13 20.82 -16.93
CA ALA A 9 -12.82 21.41 -18.07
C ALA A 9 -13.35 20.36 -19.07
N GLU A 10 -12.82 19.14 -19.03
CA GLU A 10 -13.26 18.02 -19.88
C GLU A 10 -14.44 17.24 -19.25
N ILE A 11 -14.79 17.52 -18.00
CA ILE A 11 -15.92 16.88 -17.30
C ILE A 11 -17.24 17.55 -17.71
N ASP A 12 -18.21 16.77 -18.15
CA ASP A 12 -19.59 17.23 -18.28
C ASP A 12 -20.27 17.28 -16.90
N TRP A 13 -20.09 18.42 -16.21
CA TRP A 13 -20.67 18.66 -14.89
C TRP A 13 -22.18 18.62 -14.85
N THR A 14 -22.86 18.78 -16.00
CA THR A 14 -24.33 18.85 -16.03
C THR A 14 -24.97 17.47 -15.92
N SER A 15 -24.31 16.43 -16.43
CA SER A 15 -24.78 15.05 -16.39
C SER A 15 -24.40 14.29 -15.11
N LEU A 16 -23.45 14.81 -14.32
CA LEU A 16 -23.05 14.15 -13.07
C LEU A 16 -24.12 14.26 -11.97
N PRO A 17 -24.42 13.18 -11.23
CA PRO A 17 -25.15 13.25 -9.97
C PRO A 17 -24.41 14.12 -8.94
N TRP A 18 -25.16 14.76 -8.03
CA TRP A 18 -24.60 15.70 -7.06
C TRP A 18 -23.45 15.11 -6.23
N PHE A 19 -23.54 13.84 -5.83
CA PHE A 19 -22.54 13.18 -5.00
C PHE A 19 -21.20 12.97 -5.73
N GLN A 20 -21.23 12.82 -7.06
CA GLN A 20 -20.00 12.71 -7.87
C GLN A 20 -19.33 14.08 -8.01
N LYS A 21 -20.13 15.15 -8.17
CA LYS A 21 -19.61 16.53 -8.18
C LYS A 21 -18.88 16.84 -6.88
N ASN A 22 -19.47 16.48 -5.74
CA ASN A 22 -18.82 16.66 -4.44
C ASN A 22 -17.53 15.85 -4.31
N LYS A 23 -17.52 14.58 -4.72
CA LYS A 23 -16.31 13.74 -4.66
C LYS A 23 -15.16 14.35 -5.47
N ALA A 24 -15.47 14.88 -6.66
CA ALA A 24 -14.45 15.54 -7.46
C ALA A 24 -13.84 16.74 -6.69
N VAL A 25 -14.69 17.61 -6.15
CA VAL A 25 -14.27 18.83 -5.43
C VAL A 25 -13.57 18.52 -4.11
N LEU A 26 -13.98 17.51 -3.37
CA LEU A 26 -13.38 17.13 -2.08
C LEU A 26 -12.03 16.43 -2.23
N GLY A 27 -11.68 15.97 -3.44
CA GLY A 27 -10.49 15.17 -3.67
C GLY A 27 -10.64 13.73 -3.17
N SER A 28 -9.55 12.98 -3.29
CA SER A 28 -9.46 11.58 -2.88
C SER A 28 -8.43 11.36 -1.79
N TYR A 29 -8.53 10.21 -1.14
CA TYR A 29 -7.61 9.75 -0.13
C TYR A 29 -6.92 8.48 -0.63
N SER A 30 -5.63 8.34 -0.33
CA SER A 30 -4.84 7.17 -0.69
C SER A 30 -3.88 6.79 0.43
N THR A 31 -3.55 5.52 0.50
CA THR A 31 -2.38 5.04 1.23
C THR A 31 -1.13 5.26 0.36
N PHE A 32 0.05 5.20 0.97
CA PHE A 32 1.32 5.30 0.27
C PHE A 32 2.35 4.43 0.98
N LEU A 33 3.08 3.63 0.21
CA LEU A 33 4.23 2.86 0.68
C LEU A 33 5.39 3.08 -0.30
N GLY A 34 6.47 3.66 0.21
CA GLY A 34 7.69 3.90 -0.53
C GLY A 34 8.84 3.07 0.02
N LEU A 35 9.65 2.51 -0.88
CA LEU A 35 10.90 1.84 -0.53
C LEU A 35 12.04 2.40 -1.39
N GLN A 36 13.14 2.73 -0.73
CA GLN A 36 14.41 3.04 -1.36
C GLN A 36 15.46 2.05 -0.84
N VAL A 37 16.18 1.40 -1.74
CA VAL A 37 17.32 0.52 -1.43
C VAL A 37 18.57 1.17 -2.00
N ASP A 38 19.58 1.36 -1.16
CA ASP A 38 20.88 1.92 -1.55
C ASP A 38 21.73 0.86 -2.27
N SER A 39 22.61 1.30 -3.16
CA SER A 39 23.56 0.46 -3.89
C SER A 39 24.99 1.03 -3.77
N PRO A 40 26.05 0.20 -3.84
CA PRO A 40 26.10 -1.25 -4.07
C PRO A 40 26.50 -2.10 -2.83
N ASP A 41 26.58 -1.53 -1.63
CA ASP A 41 27.12 -2.19 -0.43
C ASP A 41 26.41 -3.50 -0.03
N ASN A 42 27.11 -4.48 0.56
CA ASN A 42 26.48 -5.63 1.23
C ASN A 42 26.88 -5.64 2.72
N PRO A 43 25.93 -5.55 3.68
CA PRO A 43 24.48 -5.43 3.47
C PRO A 43 24.08 -4.04 2.92
N ARG A 44 23.12 -4.03 1.99
CA ARG A 44 22.51 -2.82 1.43
C ARG A 44 21.66 -2.15 2.49
N ARG A 45 21.62 -0.83 2.53
CA ARG A 45 20.69 -0.11 3.41
C ARG A 45 19.39 0.12 2.67
N TYR A 46 18.28 0.12 3.40
CA TYR A 46 17.01 0.55 2.85
C TYR A 46 16.31 1.53 3.79
N ARG A 47 15.50 2.40 3.19
CA ARG A 47 14.57 3.29 3.85
C ARG A 47 13.18 3.02 3.30
N CYS A 48 12.25 2.75 4.20
CA CYS A 48 10.84 2.60 3.91
C CYS A 48 10.05 3.72 4.56
N ILE A 49 9.09 4.26 3.82
CA ILE A 49 8.15 5.28 4.29
C ILE A 49 6.73 4.82 4.02
N THR A 50 5.83 5.05 4.96
CA THR A 50 4.43 4.67 4.80
C THR A 50 3.48 5.73 5.37
N ILE A 51 2.36 5.91 4.69
CA ILE A 51 1.16 6.63 5.13
C ILE A 51 0.01 5.68 4.85
N GLY A 52 -0.60 5.11 5.88
CA GLY A 52 -1.73 4.22 5.69
C GLY A 52 -1.54 2.86 6.33
N ASP A 53 -2.12 1.86 5.68
CA ASP A 53 -2.19 0.45 6.08
C ASP A 53 -1.48 -0.51 5.13
N SER A 54 -0.72 0.03 4.17
CA SER A 54 0.19 -0.77 3.35
C SER A 54 1.46 -1.10 4.14
N CYS A 55 1.89 -2.35 4.05
CA CYS A 55 3.00 -2.87 4.85
C CYS A 55 4.22 -3.23 3.99
N LEU A 56 5.39 -2.98 4.56
CA LEU A 56 6.64 -3.63 4.18
C LEU A 56 6.81 -4.91 5.03
N PHE A 57 7.19 -6.01 4.40
CA PHE A 57 7.72 -7.19 5.05
C PHE A 57 9.18 -7.41 4.66
N HIS A 58 10.02 -7.74 5.64
CA HIS A 58 11.41 -8.10 5.45
C HIS A 58 11.61 -9.56 5.86
N LEU A 59 11.93 -10.39 4.88
CA LEU A 59 12.22 -11.80 5.04
C LEU A 59 13.73 -12.01 5.10
N SER A 60 14.21 -12.55 6.22
CA SER A 60 15.60 -12.98 6.38
C SER A 60 15.64 -14.42 6.89
N GLY A 61 15.88 -15.36 5.98
CA GLY A 61 15.75 -16.79 6.24
C GLY A 61 14.34 -17.15 6.73
N PRO A 62 14.17 -17.75 7.93
CA PRO A 62 12.85 -18.11 8.45
C PRO A 62 12.12 -16.96 9.15
N LYS A 63 12.76 -15.80 9.32
CA LYS A 63 12.20 -14.66 10.05
C LYS A 63 11.50 -13.71 9.10
N MET A 64 10.30 -13.27 9.48
CA MET A 64 9.58 -12.18 8.83
C MET A 64 9.42 -11.05 9.84
N GLU A 65 9.95 -9.88 9.52
CA GLU A 65 9.57 -8.63 10.17
C GLU A 65 8.59 -7.86 9.29
N SER A 66 7.71 -7.08 9.91
CA SER A 66 6.76 -6.24 9.19
C SER A 66 6.80 -4.80 9.70
N PHE A 67 6.30 -3.87 8.90
CA PHE A 67 6.22 -2.44 9.20
C PHE A 67 5.10 -1.81 8.36
N PRO A 68 4.23 -0.93 8.90
CA PRO A 68 4.27 -0.41 10.26
C PRO A 68 3.62 -1.34 11.29
N PHE A 69 2.75 -2.26 10.85
CA PHE A 69 2.02 -3.16 11.73
C PHE A 69 2.73 -4.49 11.93
N SER A 70 2.72 -4.98 13.16
CA SER A 70 3.23 -6.32 13.52
C SER A 70 2.12 -7.34 13.80
N ASP A 71 0.88 -6.86 13.89
CA ASP A 71 -0.31 -7.65 14.13
C ASP A 71 -1.41 -7.29 13.12
N TYR A 72 -2.10 -8.31 12.60
CA TYR A 72 -3.18 -8.10 11.63
C TYR A 72 -4.38 -7.37 12.23
N ARG A 73 -4.53 -7.39 13.56
CA ARG A 73 -5.62 -6.72 14.25
C ARG A 73 -5.51 -5.20 14.12
N ASP A 74 -4.28 -4.70 13.98
CA ASP A 74 -4.00 -3.26 13.83
C ASP A 74 -4.31 -2.71 12.43
N LEU A 75 -4.45 -3.59 11.43
CA LEU A 75 -4.88 -3.20 10.08
C LEU A 75 -6.39 -2.91 9.96
N ASN A 76 -7.17 -3.05 11.04
CA ASN A 76 -8.61 -2.73 11.04
C ASN A 76 -8.93 -1.32 11.54
N TYR A 77 -7.91 -0.52 11.90
CA TYR A 77 -8.11 0.87 12.28
C TYR A 77 -8.24 1.75 11.03
N THR A 78 -9.02 2.83 11.09
CA THR A 78 -9.05 3.86 10.03
C THR A 78 -7.65 4.46 9.90
N PRO A 79 -6.91 4.15 8.84
CA PRO A 79 -5.51 4.53 8.77
C PRO A 79 -5.39 6.01 8.43
N ARG A 80 -4.20 6.59 8.65
CA ARG A 80 -3.92 7.94 8.16
C ARG A 80 -3.78 7.88 6.65
N LEU A 81 -4.42 8.79 5.94
CA LEU A 81 -4.44 8.78 4.48
C LEU A 81 -3.82 10.06 3.92
N MET A 82 -3.15 9.92 2.78
CA MET A 82 -2.72 11.04 1.96
C MET A 82 -3.92 11.58 1.21
N TRP A 83 -4.24 12.85 1.44
CA TRP A 83 -5.31 13.54 0.76
C TRP A 83 -4.78 14.29 -0.47
N SER A 84 -5.47 14.18 -1.61
CA SER A 84 -5.09 14.90 -2.84
C SER A 84 -5.28 16.42 -2.74
N GLY A 85 -5.94 16.91 -1.70
CA GLY A 85 -6.46 18.26 -1.62
C GLY A 85 -7.79 18.41 -2.33
N HIS A 86 -8.44 19.56 -2.12
CA HIS A 86 -9.61 19.92 -2.88
C HIS A 86 -9.28 20.08 -4.37
N GLY A 87 -10.22 19.68 -5.21
CA GLY A 87 -10.18 19.96 -6.63
C GLY A 87 -10.82 21.32 -6.97
N PHE A 88 -10.60 21.78 -8.19
CA PHE A 88 -11.18 23.02 -8.71
C PHE A 88 -12.71 23.12 -8.46
N PRO A 89 -13.25 24.30 -8.12
CA PRO A 89 -12.58 25.60 -7.97
C PRO A 89 -11.97 25.83 -6.59
N ILE A 90 -12.15 24.91 -5.65
CA ILE A 90 -11.64 25.04 -4.29
C ILE A 90 -10.15 24.73 -4.34
N GLY A 91 -9.32 25.78 -4.36
CA GLY A 91 -7.87 25.60 -4.33
C GLY A 91 -7.41 24.87 -3.06
N LEU A 92 -6.19 24.34 -3.09
CA LEU A 92 -5.53 23.80 -1.90
C LEU A 92 -5.51 24.87 -0.80
N SER A 93 -6.14 24.57 0.34
CA SER A 93 -5.96 25.39 1.54
C SER A 93 -4.50 25.30 1.96
N LYS A 94 -3.92 26.42 2.42
CA LYS A 94 -2.51 26.45 2.84
C LYS A 94 -2.27 25.76 4.18
N ASP A 95 -3.33 25.53 4.94
CA ASP A 95 -3.30 25.02 6.32
C ASP A 95 -3.70 23.55 6.42
N VAL A 96 -3.18 22.70 5.53
CA VAL A 96 -3.38 21.23 5.64
C VAL A 96 -2.22 20.64 6.42
N GLU A 97 -2.51 20.04 7.56
CA GLU A 97 -1.51 19.29 8.30
C GLU A 97 -1.07 18.08 7.47
N PRO A 98 0.24 17.87 7.26
CA PRO A 98 0.70 16.70 6.52
C PRO A 98 0.27 15.42 7.25
N PRO A 99 -0.13 14.37 6.51
CA PRO A 99 -0.47 13.10 7.14
C PRO A 99 0.74 12.57 7.92
N GLY A 100 0.48 11.95 9.06
CA GLY A 100 1.54 11.33 9.87
C GLY A 100 2.30 10.30 9.06
N LEU A 101 3.59 10.56 8.86
CA LEU A 101 4.50 9.69 8.13
C LEU A 101 5.17 8.73 9.11
N GLU A 102 5.18 7.45 8.79
CA GLU A 102 6.02 6.47 9.48
C GLU A 102 7.23 6.13 8.63
N VAL A 103 8.39 5.98 9.26
CA VAL A 103 9.66 5.69 8.59
C VAL A 103 10.37 4.51 9.26
N LYS A 104 10.80 3.53 8.47
CA LYS A 104 11.69 2.45 8.91
C LYS A 104 12.97 2.45 8.11
N TYR A 105 14.09 2.35 8.82
CA TYR A 105 15.40 2.08 8.24
C TYR A 105 15.75 0.62 8.50
N GLY A 106 16.44 0.00 7.55
CA GLY A 106 16.93 -1.35 7.73
C GLY A 106 18.12 -1.66 6.85
N LYS A 107 18.58 -2.89 6.98
CA LYS A 107 19.64 -3.47 6.15
C LYS A 107 19.09 -4.72 5.50
N ILE A 108 19.44 -4.96 4.25
CA ILE A 108 19.08 -6.14 3.48
C ILE A 108 20.37 -6.76 2.93
N LYS A 109 20.59 -8.04 3.19
CA LYS A 109 21.75 -8.80 2.67
C LYS A 109 21.31 -9.71 1.52
N ASP A 110 22.28 -10.28 0.83
CA ASP A 110 22.01 -11.28 -0.21
C ASP A 110 21.25 -12.47 0.40
N GLY A 111 20.22 -12.93 -0.31
CA GLY A 111 19.28 -13.96 0.12
C GLY A 111 18.09 -13.45 0.95
N ASP A 112 18.04 -12.17 1.33
CA ASP A 112 16.86 -11.56 1.93
C ASP A 112 15.87 -11.08 0.84
N THR A 113 14.60 -10.96 1.22
CA THR A 113 13.53 -10.43 0.36
C THR A 113 12.76 -9.34 1.08
N LEU A 114 12.49 -8.23 0.38
CA LEU A 114 11.53 -7.21 0.82
C LEU A 114 10.22 -7.38 0.04
N ILE A 115 9.10 -7.28 0.74
CA ILE A 115 7.77 -7.35 0.14
C ILE A 115 7.01 -6.08 0.48
N LEU A 116 6.53 -5.37 -0.52
CA LEU A 116 5.57 -4.27 -0.35
C LEU A 116 4.18 -4.82 -0.63
N ALA A 117 3.20 -4.55 0.23
CA ALA A 117 1.88 -5.14 0.12
C ALA A 117 0.78 -4.16 0.56
N THR A 118 -0.36 -4.17 -0.13
CA THR A 118 -1.57 -3.44 0.28
C THR A 118 -2.26 -4.10 1.48
N ASP A 119 -3.25 -3.45 2.05
CA ASP A 119 -3.91 -3.82 3.32
C ASP A 119 -4.47 -5.25 3.31
N ALA A 120 -5.20 -5.64 2.26
CA ALA A 120 -5.87 -6.94 2.19
C ALA A 120 -4.89 -8.11 2.27
N ILE A 121 -3.82 -8.07 1.46
CA ILE A 121 -2.79 -9.12 1.49
C ILE A 121 -1.86 -9.00 2.70
N SER A 122 -1.61 -7.79 3.19
CA SER A 122 -0.83 -7.57 4.43
C SER A 122 -1.53 -8.18 5.63
N LYS A 123 -2.85 -8.00 5.73
CA LYS A 123 -3.68 -8.57 6.78
C LYS A 123 -3.66 -10.09 6.73
N TRP A 124 -3.87 -10.66 5.54
CA TRP A 124 -3.80 -12.11 5.35
C TRP A 124 -2.41 -12.68 5.70
N MET A 125 -1.32 -12.02 5.27
CA MET A 125 0.05 -12.44 5.60
C MET A 125 0.33 -12.37 7.10
N LEU A 126 -0.12 -11.33 7.80
CA LEU A 126 0.07 -11.20 9.25
C LEU A 126 -0.76 -12.23 10.03
N GLN A 127 -1.99 -12.51 9.59
CA GLN A 127 -2.84 -13.57 10.17
C GLN A 127 -2.21 -14.95 10.04
N ASN A 128 -1.59 -15.22 8.89
CA ASN A 128 -1.07 -16.54 8.55
C ASN A 128 0.44 -16.68 8.77
N LYS A 129 1.12 -15.72 9.43
CA LYS A 129 2.59 -15.64 9.53
C LYS A 129 3.30 -16.95 9.92
N GLY A 130 2.67 -17.79 10.75
CA GLY A 130 3.21 -19.10 11.15
C GLY A 130 3.31 -20.13 10.03
N GLY A 131 2.47 -20.01 9.00
CA GLY A 131 2.43 -20.90 7.83
C GLY A 131 3.27 -20.41 6.63
N LYS A 132 4.12 -19.39 6.83
CA LYS A 132 4.98 -18.79 5.79
C LYS A 132 4.21 -18.36 4.54
N PRO A 133 3.21 -17.45 4.68
CA PRO A 133 2.28 -17.09 3.61
C PRO A 133 2.96 -16.48 2.39
N TRP A 134 4.13 -15.86 2.55
CA TRP A 134 4.94 -15.36 1.45
C TRP A 134 5.43 -16.47 0.50
N GLN A 135 5.67 -17.68 1.00
CA GLN A 135 6.04 -18.82 0.15
C GLN A 135 4.85 -19.26 -0.68
N GLN A 136 3.66 -19.33 -0.06
CA GLN A 136 2.43 -19.69 -0.76
C GLN A 136 2.12 -18.70 -1.88
N ILE A 137 2.31 -17.39 -1.64
CA ILE A 137 2.20 -16.36 -2.67
C ILE A 137 3.18 -16.61 -3.82
N LEU A 138 4.46 -16.82 -3.53
CA LEU A 138 5.49 -17.02 -4.56
C LEU A 138 5.26 -18.30 -5.37
N GLU A 139 4.88 -19.39 -4.72
CA GLU A 139 4.57 -20.69 -5.35
C GLU A 139 3.34 -20.61 -6.26
N ASN A 140 2.40 -19.71 -5.96
CA ASN A 140 1.18 -19.51 -6.74
C ASN A 140 1.23 -18.26 -7.63
N ALA A 141 2.39 -17.61 -7.81
CA ALA A 141 2.49 -16.37 -8.56
C ALA A 141 2.05 -16.52 -10.03
N GLU A 142 2.28 -17.68 -10.65
CA GLU A 142 1.81 -17.97 -12.02
C GLU A 142 0.29 -18.22 -12.11
N ASN A 143 -0.34 -18.63 -10.99
CA ASN A 143 -1.77 -18.90 -10.88
C ASN A 143 -2.47 -17.87 -9.98
N TRP A 144 -1.94 -16.65 -9.94
CA TRP A 144 -2.30 -15.61 -8.98
C TRP A 144 -3.81 -15.39 -8.85
N ASP A 145 -4.50 -15.22 -9.98
CA ASP A 145 -5.94 -14.91 -9.99
C ASP A 145 -6.78 -16.04 -9.37
N SER A 146 -6.45 -17.31 -9.68
CA SER A 146 -7.15 -18.46 -9.10
C SER A 146 -6.87 -18.57 -7.60
N TYR A 147 -5.61 -18.46 -7.21
CA TYR A 147 -5.20 -18.59 -5.81
C TYR A 147 -5.83 -17.50 -4.93
N ILE A 148 -5.77 -16.24 -5.36
CA ILE A 148 -6.43 -15.13 -4.66
C ILE A 148 -7.96 -15.30 -4.68
N GLY A 149 -8.53 -15.74 -5.79
CA GLY A 149 -9.96 -16.04 -5.90
C GLY A 149 -10.43 -17.10 -4.89
N ASP A 150 -9.65 -18.15 -4.68
CA ASP A 150 -9.92 -19.20 -3.69
C ASP A 150 -9.83 -18.66 -2.25
N LEU A 151 -8.84 -17.81 -1.96
CA LEU A 151 -8.72 -17.15 -0.66
C LEU A 151 -9.91 -16.21 -0.36
N ILE A 152 -10.39 -15.48 -1.37
CA ILE A 152 -11.55 -14.59 -1.21
C ILE A 152 -12.84 -15.40 -1.05
N SER A 153 -13.07 -16.39 -1.91
CA SER A 153 -14.31 -17.18 -1.91
C SER A 153 -14.46 -18.05 -0.66
N SER A 154 -13.36 -18.54 -0.09
CA SER A 154 -13.34 -19.24 1.20
C SER A 154 -13.49 -18.34 2.42
N GLY A 155 -13.46 -17.01 2.24
CA GLY A 155 -13.49 -16.03 3.33
C GLY A 155 -12.17 -15.87 4.08
N ALA A 156 -11.09 -16.48 3.60
CA ALA A 156 -9.75 -16.35 4.19
C ALA A 156 -9.13 -14.97 3.96
N MET A 157 -9.50 -14.29 2.87
CA MET A 157 -9.05 -12.94 2.53
C MET A 157 -10.24 -12.04 2.22
N LYS A 158 -10.11 -10.74 2.56
CA LYS A 158 -11.11 -9.72 2.20
C LYS A 158 -11.11 -9.52 0.68
N ASN A 159 -12.30 -9.36 0.10
CA ASN A 159 -12.44 -8.92 -1.28
C ASN A 159 -12.14 -7.41 -1.38
N ASP A 160 -10.94 -7.06 -1.83
CA ASP A 160 -10.45 -5.69 -2.04
C ASP A 160 -9.38 -5.67 -3.13
N ASP A 161 -8.91 -4.49 -3.53
CA ASP A 161 -7.79 -4.37 -4.46
C ASP A 161 -6.48 -4.89 -3.83
N ILE A 162 -5.87 -5.89 -4.45
CA ILE A 162 -4.69 -6.58 -3.92
C ILE A 162 -3.47 -6.27 -4.78
N THR A 163 -2.39 -5.84 -4.15
CA THR A 163 -1.09 -5.67 -4.80
C THR A 163 0.03 -6.12 -3.87
N ALA A 164 0.98 -6.89 -4.40
CA ALA A 164 2.22 -7.23 -3.72
C ALA A 164 3.42 -7.12 -4.69
N ILE A 165 4.55 -6.61 -4.20
CA ILE A 165 5.80 -6.50 -4.95
C ILE A 165 6.90 -7.20 -4.16
N PHE A 166 7.59 -8.15 -4.77
CA PHE A 166 8.69 -8.90 -4.18
C PHE A 166 10.02 -8.39 -4.75
N ILE A 167 10.95 -8.04 -3.87
CA ILE A 167 12.28 -7.56 -4.22
C ILE A 167 13.29 -8.46 -3.52
N SER A 168 13.90 -9.35 -4.30
CA SER A 168 14.96 -10.24 -3.83
C SER A 168 16.32 -9.66 -4.18
N VAL A 169 17.26 -9.78 -3.25
CA VAL A 169 18.64 -9.36 -3.45
C VAL A 169 19.52 -10.60 -3.50
N SER A 170 20.31 -10.72 -4.57
CA SER A 170 21.21 -11.84 -4.86
C SER A 170 22.63 -11.35 -5.12
#